data_AF-A0A380JTD9-F1
#
_entry.id   AF-A0A380JTD9-F1
#
_cell.length_a   1.000
_cell.length_b   1.000
_cell.length_c   1.000
_cell.angle_alpha   90.00
_cell.angle_beta   90.00
_cell.angle_gamma   90.00
#
_symmetry.space_group_name_H-M   'P 1'
#
loop_
_entity.id
_entity.type
_entity.pdbx_description
1 polymer ?
#
loop_
_entity_poly.entity_id
_entity_poly.type
_entity_poly.pdbx_seq_one_letter_code
_entity_poly.pdbx_strand_id
1 'polypeptide(L)' 'MEGLEYKQVAERENLSELSLKLRYTLNAKKVDVGKLKYDKHRLTIKRSYQKASRSQADSDSSIVERIQMLNNHFQNR' A
#
# COMPACT_ATOMS: atom_id res chain seq x y z
N MET A 1 7.08 5.41 4.10
CA MET A 1 6.43 4.46 5.03
C MET A 1 5.88 3.23 4.31
N GLU A 2 5.23 3.38 3.15
CA GLU A 2 4.69 2.25 2.36
C GLU A 2 5.71 1.11 2.11
N GLY A 3 6.92 1.44 1.65
CA GLY A 3 7.98 0.45 1.41
C GLY A 3 8.44 -0.31 2.66
N LEU A 4 8.34 0.30 3.86
CA LEU A 4 8.68 -0.36 5.12
C LEU A 4 7.61 -1.39 5.49
N GLU A 5 6.33 -1.07 5.29
CA GLU A 5 5.25 -2.02 5.53
C GLU A 5 5.33 -3.22 4.58
N TYR A 6 5.62 -3.01 3.30
CA TYR A 6 5.83 -4.15 2.39
C TYR A 6 6.98 -5.07 2.82
N LYS A 7 8.07 -4.52 3.37
CA LYS A 7 9.16 -5.33 3.92
C LYS A 7 8.71 -6.19 5.09
N GLN A 8 7.95 -5.61 6.03
CA GLN A 8 7.43 -6.37 7.17
C GLN A 8 6.50 -7.51 6.73
N VAL A 9 5.68 -7.30 5.70
CA VAL A 9 4.82 -8.35 5.14
C VAL A 9 5.66 -9.47 4.52
N ALA A 10 6.67 -9.12 3.73
CA ALA A 10 7.55 -10.11 3.11
C ALA A 10 8.36 -10.92 4.15
N GLU A 11 8.83 -10.29 5.22
CA GLU A 11 9.53 -10.99 6.31
C GLU A 11 8.61 -12.01 7.00
N ARG A 12 7.34 -11.65 7.24
CA ARG A 12 6.35 -12.58 7.80
C ARG A 12 6.08 -13.75 6.86
N GLU A 13 5.92 -13.50 5.56
CA GLU A 13 5.77 -14.55 4.55
C GLU A 13 6.94 -15.52 4.59
N ASN A 14 8.17 -15.00 4.59
CA ASN A 14 9.39 -15.81 4.60
C ASN A 14 9.52 -16.64 5.87
N LEU A 15 9.19 -16.09 7.04
CA LEU A 15 9.24 -16.82 8.32
C LEU A 15 8.18 -17.91 8.38
N SER A 16 6.94 -17.61 7.96
CA SER A 16 5.88 -18.60 7.90
C SER A 16 6.21 -19.71 6.89
N GLU A 17 6.74 -19.37 5.73
CA GLU A 17 7.21 -20.36 4.75
C GLU A 17 8.34 -21.23 5.32
N LEU A 18 9.34 -20.63 5.97
CA LEU A 18 10.45 -21.35 6.58
C LEU A 18 9.98 -22.31 7.66
N SER A 19 9.11 -21.87 8.58
CA SER A 19 8.56 -22.73 9.63
C SER A 19 7.77 -23.92 9.07
N LEU A 20 6.99 -23.68 8.00
CA LEU A 20 6.26 -24.73 7.31
C LEU A 20 7.22 -25.73 6.67
N LYS A 21 8.25 -25.23 5.96
CA LYS A 21 9.29 -26.07 5.37
C LYS A 21 9.96 -26.92 6.45
N LEU A 22 10.41 -26.33 7.56
CA LEU A 22 11.06 -27.04 8.67
C LEU A 22 10.16 -28.10 9.32
N ARG A 23 8.85 -27.86 9.40
CA ARG A 23 7.90 -28.85 9.92
C ARG A 23 7.77 -30.08 9.00
N TYR A 24 7.86 -29.86 7.69
CA TYR A 24 7.64 -30.90 6.69
C TYR A 24 8.92 -31.40 6.01
N THR A 25 10.11 -30.90 6.36
CA THR A 25 11.38 -31.37 5.80
C THR A 25 11.68 -32.84 6.09
N LEU A 26 11.20 -33.36 7.23
CA LEU A 26 11.32 -34.79 7.58
C LEU A 26 10.10 -35.62 7.17
N ASN A 27 9.04 -34.98 6.65
CA ASN A 27 7.84 -35.66 6.17
C ASN A 27 7.88 -35.75 4.65
N ALA A 28 7.60 -36.91 4.07
CA ALA A 28 7.51 -37.07 2.60
C ALA A 28 6.37 -36.28 1.93
N LYS A 29 5.55 -35.57 2.73
CA LYS A 29 4.38 -34.81 2.28
C LYS A 29 4.80 -33.40 1.86
N LYS A 30 4.79 -33.15 0.56
CA LYS A 30 4.98 -31.80 0.00
C LYS A 30 3.85 -30.88 0.46
N VAL A 31 4.21 -29.68 0.90
CA VAL A 31 3.25 -28.67 1.33
C VAL A 31 3.28 -27.47 0.41
N ASP A 32 2.07 -27.03 0.05
CA ASP A 32 1.86 -25.86 -0.79
C ASP A 32 1.99 -24.57 0.02
N VAL A 33 3.08 -23.85 -0.23
CA VAL A 33 3.39 -22.54 0.36
C VAL A 33 2.62 -21.40 -0.31
N GLY A 34 1.98 -21.64 -1.46
CA GLY A 34 1.19 -20.63 -2.17
C GLY A 34 0.00 -20.10 -1.35
N LYS A 35 -0.48 -20.86 -0.36
CA LYS A 35 -1.55 -20.45 0.56
C LYS A 35 -1.10 -19.47 1.64
N LEU A 36 0.20 -19.24 1.80
CA LEU A 36 0.76 -18.29 2.77
C LEU A 36 0.91 -16.86 2.21
N LYS A 37 0.55 -16.63 0.95
CA LYS A 37 0.64 -15.31 0.34
C LYS A 37 -0.36 -14.33 0.97
N TYR A 38 0.13 -13.18 1.40
CA TYR A 38 -0.68 -12.07 1.93
C TYR A 38 -0.98 -11.01 0.86
N ASP A 39 -1.29 -11.44 -0.37
CA ASP A 39 -1.60 -10.54 -1.50
C ASP A 39 -2.72 -9.55 -1.16
N LYS A 40 -3.74 -9.99 -0.40
CA LYS A 40 -4.82 -9.13 0.10
C LYS A 40 -4.28 -8.02 1.00
N HIS A 41 -3.30 -8.32 1.85
CA HIS A 41 -2.70 -7.34 2.75
C HIS A 41 -1.87 -6.32 1.98
N ARG A 42 -1.10 -6.77 0.98
CA ARG A 42 -0.36 -5.88 0.06
C ARG A 42 -1.29 -4.94 -0.70
N LEU A 43 -2.45 -5.43 -1.15
CA LEU A 43 -3.49 -4.60 -1.78
C LEU A 43 -4.08 -3.57 -0.81
N THR A 44 -4.30 -3.92 0.45
CA THR A 44 -4.79 -2.98 1.47
C THR A 44 -3.78 -1.87 1.72
N ILE A 45 -2.49 -2.20 1.86
CA ILE A 45 -1.39 -1.23 1.99
C ILE A 45 -1.39 -0.29 0.77
N LYS A 46 -1.38 -0.85 -0.44
CA LYS A 46 -1.42 -0.04 -1.67
C LYS A 46 -2.60 0.95 -1.67
N ARG A 47 -3.79 0.49 -1.30
CA ARG A 47 -5.00 1.32 -1.27
C ARG A 47 -4.95 2.42 -0.21
N SER A 48 -4.37 2.17 0.97
CA SER A 48 -4.29 3.18 2.03
C SER A 48 -3.39 4.35 1.60
N TYR A 49 -2.23 4.06 1.02
CA TYR A 49 -1.30 5.09 0.55
C TYR A 49 -1.82 5.82 -0.71
N GLN A 50 -2.49 5.12 -1.62
CA GLN A 50 -3.15 5.77 -2.78
C GLN A 50 -4.33 6.67 -2.39
N LYS A 51 -5.09 6.30 -1.36
CA LYS A 51 -6.18 7.15 -0.85
C LYS A 51 -5.62 8.43 -0.24
N ALA A 52 -4.54 8.32 0.55
CA ALA A 52 -3.87 9.47 1.15
C ALA A 52 -3.33 10.44 0.10
N SER A 53 -2.71 9.94 -0.98
CA SER A 53 -2.18 10.80 -2.04
C SER A 53 -3.29 11.48 -2.85
N ARG A 54 -4.41 10.81 -3.09
CA ARG A 54 -5.56 11.40 -3.81
C ARG A 54 -6.24 12.51 -3.01
N SER A 55 -6.39 12.33 -1.69
CA SER A 55 -6.95 13.38 -0.82
C SER A 55 -6.11 14.66 -0.79
N GLN A 56 -4.79 14.55 -0.99
CA GLN A 56 -3.89 15.71 -1.00
C GLN A 56 -3.92 16.45 -2.36
N ALA A 57 -4.10 15.71 -3.46
CA ALA A 57 -4.30 16.31 -4.78
C ALA A 57 -5.62 17.12 -4.87
N ASP A 58 -6.69 16.63 -4.24
CA ASP A 58 -7.99 17.32 -4.22
C ASP A 58 -7.96 18.60 -3.35
N SER A 59 -7.11 18.67 -2.31
CA SER A 59 -6.95 19.92 -1.54
C SER A 59 -6.19 20.97 -2.34
N ASP A 60 -5.14 20.58 -3.06
CA ASP A 60 -4.32 21.49 -3.85
C ASP A 60 -5.09 22.07 -5.04
N SER A 61 -5.94 21.27 -5.70
CA SER A 61 -6.81 21.76 -6.78
C SER A 61 -7.79 22.83 -6.28
N SER A 62 -8.39 22.65 -5.10
CA SER A 62 -9.31 23.62 -4.50
C SER A 62 -8.63 24.98 -4.18
N ILE A 63 -7.34 24.96 -3.83
CA ILE A 63 -6.56 26.16 -3.55
C ILE A 63 -6.25 26.89 -4.86
N VAL A 64 -5.86 26.16 -5.91
CA VAL A 64 -5.59 26.71 -7.23
C VAL A 64 -6.86 27.35 -7.82
N GLU A 65 -8.02 26.71 -7.69
CA GLU A 65 -9.31 27.28 -8.10
C GLU A 65 -9.63 28.58 -7.35
N ARG A 66 -9.41 28.63 -6.03
CA ARG A 66 -9.59 29.86 -5.25
C ARG A 66 -8.65 30.98 -5.70
N ILE A 67 -7.39 30.67 -5.99
CA ILE A 67 -6.41 31.65 -6.49
C ILE A 67 -6.84 32.19 -7.86
N GLN A 68 -7.27 31.32 -8.77
CA GLN A 68 -7.79 31.73 -10.08
C GLN A 68 -9.02 32.62 -9.96
N MET A 69 -9.95 32.27 -9.08
CA MET A 69 -11.16 33.04 -8.84
C MET A 69 -10.85 34.44 -8.28
N LEU A 70 -9.89 34.55 -7.35
CA LEU A 70 -9.40 35.84 -6.84
C LEU A 70 -8.71 36.66 -7.94
N ASN A 71 -7.86 36.04 -8.75
CA ASN A 71 -7.17 36.73 -9.84
C ASN A 71 -8.18 37.34 -10.84
N ASN A 72 -9.19 36.57 -11.25
CA ASN A 72 -10.27 37.05 -12.12
C ASN A 72 -11.09 38.18 -11.49
N HIS A 73 -11.31 38.14 -10.16
CA HIS A 73 -12.04 39.18 -9.44
C HIS A 73 -11.27 40.51 -9.39
N PHE A 74 -9.93 40.46 -9.26
CA PHE A 74 -9.09 41.66 -9.24
C PHE A 74 -8.68 42.16 -10.63
N GLN A 75 -8.69 41.32 -11.67
CA GLN A 75 -8.41 41.75 -13.05
C GLN A 75 -9.53 42.60 -13.69
N ASN A 76 -10.76 42.51 -13.19
CA ASN A 76 -11.92 43.26 -13.71
C ASN A 76 -12.22 44.56 -12.92
N ARG A 77 -11.26 45.06 -12.13
CA ARG A 77 -11.28 46.38 -11.49
C ARG A 77 -10.12 47.22 -12.00
#